data_AF-A0A655DWH2-F1
#
_entry.id   AF-A0A655DWH2-F1
#
_cell.length_a   1.000
_cell.length_b   1.000
_cell.length_c   1.000
_cell.angle_alpha   90.00
_cell.angle_beta   90.00
_cell.angle_gamma   90.00
#
_symmetry.space_group_name_H-M   'P 1'
#
loop_
_entity.id
_entity.type
_entity.pdbx_description
1 polymer ?
#
loop_
_entity_poly.entity_id
_entity_poly.type
_entity_poly.pdbx_seq_one_letter_code
_entity_poly.pdbx_strand_id
1 'polypeptide(L)' 'MAGALGIQLGGPNNYFGERVDKPWIGDAQRDISVDDISRTIRLMWVASTLALALFIAARCGLSGVA' A
#
# COMPACT_ATOMS: atom_id res chain seq x y z
N MET A 1 0.43 2.51 0.74
CA MET A 1 1.68 1.77 1.04
C MET A 1 2.80 2.72 1.44
N ALA A 2 3.42 3.48 0.52
CA ALA A 2 4.59 4.34 0.80
C ALA A 2 4.36 5.36 1.95
N GLY A 3 3.28 6.15 1.88
CA GLY A 3 2.94 7.10 2.96
C GLY A 3 2.68 6.42 4.31
N ALA A 4 1.99 5.28 4.32
CA ALA A 4 1.75 4.50 5.54
C ALA A 4 3.03 3.91 6.18
N LEU A 5 4.11 3.82 5.41
CA LEU A 5 5.43 3.36 5.87
C LEU A 5 6.39 4.50 6.19
N GLY A 6 5.99 5.75 5.93
CA GLY A 6 6.83 6.95 6.10
C GLY A 6 8.04 6.97 5.16
N ILE A 7 7.92 6.37 3.97
CA ILE A 7 8.98 6.34 2.95
C ILE A 7 8.48 6.95 1.64
N GLN A 8 9.43 7.36 0.80
CA GLN A 8 9.16 7.75 -0.58
C GLN A 8 9.56 6.64 -1.56
N LEU A 9 8.72 6.46 -2.57
CA LEU A 9 8.95 5.57 -3.71
C LEU A 9 8.73 6.35 -5.02
N GLY A 10 9.28 5.83 -6.11
CA GLY A 10 9.21 6.49 -7.42
C GLY A 10 10.40 7.40 -7.65
N GLY A 11 10.14 8.60 -8.17
CA GLY A 11 11.21 9.53 -8.53
C GLY A 11 11.92 9.21 -9.86
N PRO A 12 13.07 9.84 -10.11
CA PRO A 12 13.82 9.66 -11.35
C PRO A 12 14.29 8.21 -11.50
N ASN A 13 13.96 7.61 -12.64
CA ASN A 13 14.43 6.30 -13.03
C ASN A 13 15.24 6.39 -14.33
N ASN A 14 16.18 5.47 -14.52
CA ASN A 14 16.91 5.35 -15.78
C ASN A 14 16.37 4.15 -16.57
N TYR A 15 15.81 4.41 -17.74
CA TYR A 15 15.30 3.40 -18.67
C TYR A 15 16.10 3.44 -19.96
N PHE A 16 16.77 2.34 -20.32
CA PHE A 16 17.54 2.24 -21.56
C PHE A 16 18.56 3.39 -21.79
N GLY A 17 19.09 3.97 -20.70
CA GLY A 17 20.01 5.12 -20.76
C GLY A 17 19.32 6.49 -20.75
N GLU A 18 18.00 6.53 -20.79
CA GLU A 18 17.20 7.76 -20.66
C GLU A 18 16.68 7.93 -19.24
N ARG A 19 16.97 9.09 -18.64
CA ARG A 19 16.41 9.48 -17.35
C ARG A 19 14.96 9.92 -17.55
N VAL A 20 14.05 9.22 -16.90
CA VAL A 20 12.63 9.55 -16.84
C VAL A 20 12.28 9.99 -15.43
N ASP A 21 11.95 11.27 -15.27
CA ASP A 21 11.50 11.83 -13.99
C ASP A 21 10.05 11.42 -13.73
N LYS A 22 9.81 10.66 -12.66
CA LYS A 22 8.46 10.28 -12.19
C LYS A 22 8.14 11.04 -10.90
N PRO A 23 6.85 11.27 -10.61
CA PRO A 23 6.46 11.81 -9.32
C PRO A 23 6.89 10.88 -8.18
N TRP A 24 7.24 11.48 -7.06
CA TRP A 24 7.44 10.76 -5.81
C TRP A 24 6.09 10.41 -5.18
N ILE A 25 6.04 9.26 -4.50
CA ILE A 25 4.86 8.75 -3.81
C ILE A 25 5.23 8.51 -2.35
N GLY A 26 4.46 9.12 -1.43
CA GLY A 26 4.66 8.99 0.01
C GLY A 26 5.48 10.14 0.61
N ASP A 27 5.79 10.00 1.90
CA ASP A 27 6.46 11.02 2.70
C ASP A 27 7.87 10.58 3.04
N ALA A 28 8.87 11.44 2.88
CA ALA A 28 10.27 11.13 3.21
C ALA A 28 10.54 11.31 4.72
N GLN A 29 9.80 10.59 5.55
CA GLN A 29 9.99 10.64 7.01
C GLN A 29 11.22 9.84 7.45
N ARG A 30 11.59 8.82 6.67
CA ARG A 30 12.85 8.08 6.79
C ARG A 30 13.25 7.42 5.47
N ASP A 31 14.47 6.90 5.44
CA ASP A 31 14.98 6.12 4.32
C ASP A 31 14.31 4.74 4.21
N ILE A 32 14.30 4.22 2.98
CA ILE A 32 13.82 2.88 2.67
C ILE A 32 14.76 1.81 3.26
N SER A 33 14.18 0.74 3.81
CA SER A 33 14.94 -0.42 4.31
C SER A 33 14.35 -1.73 3.80
N VAL A 34 15.12 -2.81 3.90
CA VAL A 34 14.68 -4.15 3.48
C VAL A 34 13.45 -4.61 4.28
N ASP A 35 13.32 -4.19 5.54
CA ASP A 35 12.16 -4.49 6.41
C ASP A 35 10.84 -3.97 5.82
N ASP A 36 10.88 -2.98 4.93
CA ASP A 36 9.70 -2.42 4.29
C ASP A 36 8.98 -3.42 3.40
N ILE A 37 9.69 -4.43 2.89
CA ILE A 37 9.09 -5.53 2.15
C ILE A 37 8.11 -6.28 3.06
N SER A 38 8.58 -6.74 4.22
CA SER A 38 7.75 -7.48 5.17
C SER A 38 6.63 -6.62 5.77
N ARG A 39 6.89 -5.33 6.04
CA ARG A 39 5.87 -4.39 6.51
C ARG A 39 4.78 -4.16 5.46
N THR A 40 5.16 -4.01 4.18
CA THR A 40 4.22 -3.88 3.05
C THR A 40 3.35 -5.11 2.90
N ILE A 41 3.94 -6.31 2.97
CA ILE A 41 3.20 -7.58 2.91
C ILE A 41 2.21 -7.68 4.07
N ARG A 42 2.62 -7.32 5.29
CA ARG A 42 1.72 -7.30 6.45
C ARG A 42 0.56 -6.32 6.24
N LEU A 43 0.84 -5.11 5.73
CA LEU A 43 -0.18 -4.11 5.47
C LEU A 43 -1.19 -4.58 4.42
N MET A 44 -0.72 -5.27 3.37
CA MET A 44 -1.58 -5.92 2.38
C MET A 44 -2.54 -6.92 3.03
N TRP A 45 -2.00 -7.88 3.80
CA TRP A 45 -2.83 -8.89 4.47
C TRP A 45 -3.88 -8.27 5.40
N VAL A 46 -3.48 -7.30 6.22
CA VAL A 46 -4.41 -6.59 7.11
C VAL A 46 -5.51 -5.91 6.31
N ALA A 47 -5.17 -5.14 5.27
CA ALA A 47 -6.16 -4.45 4.45
C ALA A 47 -7.11 -5.42 3.74
N SER A 48 -6.59 -6.50 3.16
CA SER A 48 -7.40 -7.53 2.49
C SER A 48 -8.34 -8.26 3.43
N THR A 49 -7.86 -8.66 4.61
CA THR A 49 -8.71 -9.33 5.62
C THR A 49 -9.77 -8.38 6.18
N LEU A 50 -9.44 -7.12 6.44
CA LEU A 50 -10.41 -6.12 6.88
C LEU A 50 -11.49 -5.87 5.82
N ALA A 51 -11.10 -5.74 4.55
CA ALA A 51 -12.05 -5.58 3.46
C ALA A 51 -12.98 -6.80 3.35
N LEU A 52 -12.43 -8.01 3.40
CA LEU A 52 -13.21 -9.24 3.36
C LEU A 52 -14.20 -9.32 4.53
N ALA A 53 -13.74 -9.06 5.75
CA ALA A 53 -14.59 -9.05 6.94
C ALA A 53 -15.72 -8.01 6.85
N LEU A 54 -15.40 -6.81 6.34
CA LEU A 54 -16.39 -5.75 6.11
C LEU A 54 -17.46 -6.18 5.11
N PHE A 55 -17.06 -6.79 3.98
CA PHE A 55 -18.02 -7.26 2.98
C PHE A 55 -18.87 -8.43 3.47
N ILE A 56 -18.30 -9.36 4.26
CA ILE A 56 -19.07 -10.42 4.92
C ILE A 56 -20.09 -9.82 5.88
N ALA A 57 -19.67 -8.88 6.74
CA ALA A 57 -20.56 -8.23 7.70
C ALA A 57 -21.70 -7.47 7.00
N ALA A 58 -21.38 -6.71 5.94
CA ALA A 58 -22.37 -6.02 5.13
C ALA A 58 -23.37 -7.00 4.49
N ARG A 59 -22.86 -8.12 3.93
CA ARG A 59 -23.69 -9.16 3.29
C ARG A 59 -24.59 -9.89 4.29
N CYS A 60 -24.11 -10.17 5.50
CA CYS A 60 -24.93 -10.76 6.57
C CYS A 60 -26.00 -9.77 7.06
N GLY A 61 -25.63 -8.50 7.27
CA GLY A 61 -26.57 -7.45 7.66
C GLY A 61 -27.69 -7.25 6.64
N LEU A 62 -27.36 -7.24 5.34
CA LEU A 62 -28.34 -7.11 4.26
C LEU A 62 -29.28 -8.33 4.16
N SER A 63 -28.82 -9.54 4.47
CA SER A 63 -29.69 -10.74 4.45
C SER A 63 -30.46 -11.00 5.72
N GLY A 64 -30.10 -10.39 6.85
CA GLY A 64 -30.93 -10.40 8.06
C GLY A 64 -32.08 -9.38 8.02
N VAL A 65 -32.08 -8.48 7.02
CA VAL A 65 -33.12 -7.45 6.80
C VAL A 65 -34.14 -7.90 5.73
N ALA A 66 -33.90 -9.02 5.03
CA ALA A 66 -34.83 -9.66 4.10
C ALA A 66 -35.60 -10.80 4.78
#